data_AF-A0A6G1K9Y6-F1
#
_entry.id   AF-A0A6G1K9Y6-F1
#
_cell.length_a   1.000
_cell.length_b   1.000
_cell.length_c   1.000
_cell.angle_alpha   90.00
_cell.angle_beta   90.00
_cell.angle_gamma   90.00
#
_symmetry.space_group_name_H-M   'P 1'
#
loop_
_entity.id
_entity.type
_entity.pdbx_description
1 polymer ?
#
loop_
_entity_poly.entity_id
_entity_poly.type
_entity_poly.pdbx_seq_one_letter_code
_entity_poly.pdbx_strand_id
1 'polypeptide(L)'
;MVSLHPILKKSYWALAGLGSLYAIFMFLLTNPWFQRHALYSHKLHYGFWHNVSNPESFGFAKGQVTPFHLKTSDGETLYCWHVLPLDVYLENELEVVHKSSGLVEDLTKTVGYKLLKSDPESQVVVNFHGNAGHVAQGFRTSTYRSLSSIPHTHILTCDYRGFGHSTLLNVPHIPTETGLITDGISLVTYLLTTLQHPSTRTVLLGQSLGTAVTAASALYFTCPESPYLPSIPAPANAASYAQSFAGIVLVAPFPSLPILLQTYKLFGIIPILSPLRGYPKFANYVTKRIVDLWPTQDRLSALLTASPESKTSVRLSILHARNDQDISFQLSELVYTNLEALFLGQENVVSQEERRSIHGGERVRRGAFAYRKVEDASVGDGEEGRSVELEIVRYGGHNEVVGFAQVSLAVRRAFREAELGAARFKPGLDVE
;
A
#
# COMPACT_ATOMS: atom_id res chain seq x y z
N MET A 1 47.59 -27.18 -26.74
CA MET A 1 46.39 -26.67 -26.02
C MET A 1 46.88 -25.80 -24.88
N VAL A 2 46.57 -24.50 -24.88
CA VAL A 2 46.97 -23.59 -23.80
C VAL A 2 46.17 -23.97 -22.54
N SER A 3 46.84 -24.39 -21.47
CA SER A 3 46.20 -24.71 -20.19
C SER A 3 45.66 -23.42 -19.57
N LEU A 4 44.34 -23.29 -19.46
CA LEU A 4 43.70 -22.20 -18.73
C LEU A 4 44.23 -22.13 -17.30
N HIS A 5 44.57 -20.93 -16.84
CA HIS A 5 45.07 -20.70 -15.48
C HIS A 5 44.06 -21.27 -14.46
N PRO A 6 44.50 -21.97 -13.40
CA PRO A 6 43.60 -22.63 -12.44
C PRO A 6 42.53 -21.70 -11.85
N ILE A 7 42.86 -20.42 -11.67
CA ILE A 7 41.92 -19.37 -11.23
C ILE A 7 40.82 -19.15 -12.26
N LEU A 8 41.16 -19.03 -13.55
CA LEU A 8 40.16 -18.87 -14.63
C LEU A 8 39.23 -20.08 -14.71
N LYS A 9 39.76 -21.30 -14.50
CA LYS A 9 38.95 -22.51 -14.45
C LYS A 9 37.99 -22.51 -13.26
N LYS A 10 38.45 -22.14 -12.06
CA LYS A 10 37.59 -22.02 -10.87
C LYS A 10 36.52 -20.94 -11.02
N SER A 11 36.90 -19.76 -11.53
CA SER A 11 35.97 -18.66 -11.79
C SER A 11 34.92 -19.03 -12.85
N TYR A 12 35.32 -19.73 -13.92
CA TYR A 12 34.40 -20.24 -14.93
C TYR A 12 33.35 -21.16 -14.32
N TRP A 13 33.75 -22.17 -13.53
CA TRP A 13 32.80 -23.09 -12.90
C TRP A 13 31.90 -22.41 -11.87
N ALA A 14 32.41 -21.41 -11.14
CA ALA A 14 31.59 -20.61 -10.22
C ALA A 14 30.53 -19.78 -10.97
N LEU A 15 30.93 -19.08 -12.04
CA LEU A 15 30.00 -18.30 -12.87
C LEU A 15 29.01 -19.20 -13.62
N ALA A 16 29.45 -20.35 -14.11
CA ALA A 16 28.58 -21.35 -14.72
C ALA A 16 27.56 -21.88 -13.71
N GLY A 17 27.97 -22.20 -12.48
CA GLY A 17 27.08 -22.61 -11.41
C GLY A 17 26.03 -21.55 -11.07
N LEU A 18 26.43 -20.29 -10.90
CA LEU A 18 25.51 -19.17 -10.67
C LEU A 18 24.54 -18.97 -11.84
N GLY A 19 25.05 -19.04 -13.08
CA GLY A 19 24.23 -18.95 -14.29
C GLY A 19 23.21 -20.08 -14.40
N SER A 20 23.61 -21.31 -14.07
CA SER A 20 22.71 -22.48 -14.03
C SER A 20 21.64 -22.34 -12.96
N LEU A 21 21.99 -21.90 -11.74
CA LEU A 21 21.03 -21.65 -10.67
C LEU A 21 20.01 -20.58 -11.06
N TYR A 22 20.47 -19.49 -11.68
CA TYR A 22 19.59 -18.45 -12.20
C TYR A 22 18.67 -18.99 -13.30
N ALA A 23 19.19 -19.78 -14.26
CA ALA A 23 18.38 -20.38 -15.31
C ALA A 23 17.30 -21.34 -14.75
N ILE A 24 17.66 -22.15 -13.74
CA ILE A 24 16.71 -23.03 -13.04
C ILE A 24 15.64 -22.18 -12.34
N PHE A 25 16.03 -21.14 -11.61
CA PHE A 25 15.10 -20.22 -10.96
C PHE A 25 14.13 -19.58 -11.96
N MET A 26 14.63 -19.10 -13.10
CA MET A 26 13.81 -18.54 -14.18
C MET A 26 12.83 -19.56 -14.77
N PHE A 27 13.25 -20.82 -14.92
CA PHE A 27 12.36 -21.89 -15.36
C PHE A 27 11.28 -22.19 -14.32
N LEU A 28 11.63 -22.24 -13.04
CA LEU A 28 10.67 -22.40 -11.94
C LEU A 28 9.65 -21.26 -11.89
N LEU A 29 10.08 -20.02 -12.16
CA LEU A 29 9.18 -18.87 -12.29
C LEU A 29 8.19 -18.98 -13.47
N THR A 30 8.21 -20.02 -14.30
CA THR A 30 7.14 -20.29 -15.27
C THR A 30 5.99 -21.12 -14.69
N ASN A 31 6.17 -21.68 -13.50
CA ASN A 31 5.17 -22.43 -12.76
C ASN A 31 4.38 -21.49 -11.81
N PRO A 32 3.04 -21.44 -11.89
CA PRO A 32 2.22 -20.54 -11.07
C PRO A 32 2.39 -20.70 -9.56
N TRP A 33 2.56 -21.94 -9.07
CA TRP A 33 2.74 -22.22 -7.66
C TRP A 33 4.04 -21.59 -7.14
N PHE A 34 5.12 -21.74 -7.90
CA PHE A 34 6.40 -21.15 -7.54
C PHE A 34 6.39 -19.62 -7.67
N GLN A 35 5.77 -19.07 -8.73
CA GLN A 35 5.58 -17.62 -8.87
C GLN A 35 4.91 -17.00 -7.66
N ARG A 36 3.81 -17.59 -7.19
CA ARG A 36 3.04 -17.06 -6.05
C ARG A 36 3.81 -17.17 -4.75
N HIS A 37 4.57 -18.24 -4.53
CA HIS A 37 5.46 -18.32 -3.37
C HIS A 37 6.56 -17.26 -3.41
N ALA A 38 7.16 -16.99 -4.57
CA ALA A 38 8.15 -15.93 -4.72
C ALA A 38 7.53 -14.54 -4.51
N LEU A 39 6.40 -14.26 -5.18
CA LEU A 39 5.71 -12.97 -5.13
C LEU A 39 5.24 -12.62 -3.71
N TYR A 40 4.42 -13.50 -3.12
CA TYR A 40 3.79 -13.21 -1.84
C TYR A 40 4.75 -13.46 -0.68
N SER A 41 5.67 -14.42 -0.82
CA SER A 41 6.62 -14.78 0.24
C SER A 41 5.93 -14.99 1.60
N HIS A 42 4.68 -15.46 1.58
CA HIS A 42 3.77 -15.41 2.73
C HIS A 42 4.19 -16.31 3.89
N LYS A 43 4.99 -17.35 3.62
CA LYS A 43 5.60 -18.24 4.64
C LYS A 43 6.93 -17.72 5.19
N LEU A 44 7.50 -16.69 4.58
CA LEU A 44 8.77 -16.11 5.00
C LEU A 44 8.50 -14.98 6.01
N HIS A 45 8.45 -15.35 7.28
CA HIS A 45 8.33 -14.41 8.38
C HIS A 45 9.25 -14.78 9.54
N TYR A 46 9.73 -13.78 10.29
CA TYR A 46 10.59 -14.00 11.46
C TYR A 46 9.79 -14.32 12.75
N GLY A 47 8.45 -14.42 12.64
CA GLY A 47 7.52 -14.69 13.74
C GLY A 47 7.68 -16.02 14.50
N PHE A 48 8.69 -16.85 14.18
CA PHE A 48 8.99 -18.06 14.98
C PHE A 48 9.41 -17.73 16.43
N TRP A 49 9.86 -16.49 16.67
CA TRP A 49 10.40 -16.05 17.96
C TRP A 49 9.58 -14.95 18.64
N HIS A 50 8.49 -14.49 18.02
CA HIS A 50 7.71 -13.34 18.50
C HIS A 50 6.21 -13.64 18.44
N ASN A 51 5.50 -13.35 19.54
CA ASN A 51 4.06 -13.50 19.61
C ASN A 51 3.38 -12.23 19.08
N VAL A 52 2.85 -12.29 17.85
CA VAL A 52 2.16 -11.16 17.21
C VAL A 52 0.86 -10.78 17.95
N SER A 53 0.35 -11.63 18.84
CA SER A 53 -0.76 -11.30 19.73
C SER A 53 -0.31 -10.60 21.02
N ASN A 54 0.99 -10.31 21.18
CA ASN A 54 1.52 -9.43 22.20
C ASN A 54 2.15 -8.16 21.57
N PRO A 55 1.34 -7.12 21.27
CA PRO A 55 1.81 -5.89 20.63
C PRO A 55 2.87 -5.12 21.42
N GLU A 56 2.94 -5.30 22.74
CA GLU A 56 3.93 -4.63 23.61
C GLU A 56 5.37 -4.97 23.17
N SER A 57 5.59 -6.20 22.72
CA SER A 57 6.89 -6.65 22.19
C SER A 57 7.30 -5.95 20.88
N PHE A 58 6.38 -5.24 20.24
CA PHE A 58 6.60 -4.47 19.01
C PHE A 58 6.56 -2.95 19.25
N GLY A 59 6.63 -2.51 20.51
CA GLY A 59 6.78 -1.10 20.88
C GLY A 59 5.47 -0.33 21.06
N PHE A 60 4.35 -1.02 21.32
CA PHE A 60 3.08 -0.38 21.68
C PHE A 60 2.84 -0.40 23.18
N ALA A 61 2.04 0.54 23.68
CA ALA A 61 1.59 0.52 25.05
C ALA A 61 0.55 -0.60 25.28
N LYS A 62 0.42 -1.07 26.53
CA LYS A 62 -0.52 -2.13 26.89
C LYS A 62 -1.95 -1.74 26.50
N GLY A 63 -2.60 -2.58 25.70
CA GLY A 63 -3.97 -2.34 25.21
C GLY A 63 -4.09 -1.29 24.10
N GLN A 64 -3.00 -0.63 23.68
CA GLN A 64 -3.04 0.32 22.56
C GLN A 64 -3.40 -0.38 21.24
N VAL A 65 -2.97 -1.63 21.10
CA VAL A 65 -3.30 -2.47 19.95
C VAL A 65 -4.18 -3.61 20.40
N THR A 66 -5.30 -3.78 19.71
CA THR A 66 -6.23 -4.90 19.90
C THR A 66 -6.15 -5.81 18.68
N PRO A 67 -5.53 -7.00 18.79
CA PRO A 67 -5.60 -8.00 17.74
C PRO A 67 -7.00 -8.60 17.66
N PHE A 68 -7.54 -8.79 16.45
CA PHE A 68 -8.86 -9.36 16.23
C PHE A 68 -8.93 -10.22 14.97
N HIS A 69 -9.97 -11.06 14.88
CA HIS A 69 -10.28 -11.81 13.67
C HIS A 69 -11.34 -11.12 12.81
N LEU A 70 -11.11 -11.14 11.49
CA LEU A 70 -12.06 -10.66 10.49
C LEU A 70 -12.40 -11.78 9.51
N LYS A 71 -13.69 -12.04 9.27
CA LYS A 71 -14.13 -12.99 8.24
C LYS A 71 -14.29 -12.28 6.89
N THR A 72 -13.75 -12.87 5.84
CA THR A 72 -13.90 -12.37 4.46
C THR A 72 -15.21 -12.84 3.82
N SER A 73 -15.61 -12.21 2.72
CA SER A 73 -16.82 -12.60 1.98
C SER A 73 -16.75 -14.02 1.39
N ASP A 74 -15.55 -14.58 1.26
CA ASP A 74 -15.30 -15.93 0.74
C ASP A 74 -14.84 -16.93 1.83
N GLY A 75 -15.01 -16.59 3.11
CA GLY A 75 -14.88 -17.53 4.22
C GLY A 75 -13.47 -17.69 4.81
N GLU A 76 -12.49 -16.89 4.40
CA GLU A 76 -11.21 -16.81 5.10
C GLU A 76 -11.36 -16.04 6.42
N THR A 77 -10.47 -16.30 7.36
CA THR A 77 -10.33 -15.56 8.61
C THR A 77 -8.98 -14.85 8.62
N LEU A 78 -9.02 -13.52 8.59
CA LEU A 78 -7.85 -12.67 8.64
C LEU A 78 -7.48 -12.34 10.09
N TYR A 79 -6.19 -12.26 10.36
CA TYR A 79 -5.65 -11.72 11.60
C TYR A 79 -5.38 -10.23 11.44
N CYS A 80 -6.02 -9.42 12.27
CA CYS A 80 -6.04 -7.98 12.13
C CYS A 80 -5.63 -7.28 13.42
N TRP A 81 -5.15 -6.04 13.29
CA TRP A 81 -4.84 -5.15 14.39
C TRP A 81 -5.70 -3.88 14.28
N HIS A 82 -6.30 -3.49 15.40
CA HIS A 82 -6.81 -2.14 15.63
C HIS A 82 -5.86 -1.39 16.54
N VAL A 83 -5.30 -0.26 16.08
CA VAL A 83 -4.38 0.58 16.84
C VAL A 83 -5.09 1.85 17.27
N LEU A 84 -5.03 2.17 18.56
CA LEU A 84 -5.55 3.40 19.14
C LEU A 84 -4.58 4.57 18.93
N PRO A 85 -5.11 5.77 18.63
CA PRO A 85 -4.29 6.98 18.62
C PRO A 85 -3.86 7.35 20.05
N LEU A 86 -2.72 8.03 20.15
CA LEU A 86 -2.04 8.25 21.44
C LEU A 86 -2.81 9.21 22.37
N ASP A 87 -3.48 10.21 21.81
CA ASP A 87 -4.35 11.13 22.53
C ASP A 87 -5.56 10.41 23.16
N VAL A 88 -6.30 9.63 22.35
CA VAL A 88 -7.44 8.84 22.83
C VAL A 88 -7.00 7.79 23.84
N TYR A 89 -5.84 7.17 23.63
CA TYR A 89 -5.24 6.24 24.60
C TYR A 89 -4.96 6.95 25.92
N LEU A 90 -4.28 8.10 25.90
CA LEU A 90 -3.90 8.84 27.10
C LEU A 90 -5.13 9.26 27.93
N GLU A 91 -6.18 9.73 27.27
CA GLU A 91 -7.42 10.15 27.94
C GLU A 91 -8.19 8.98 28.58
N ASN A 92 -7.97 7.75 28.10
CA ASN A 92 -8.71 6.55 28.53
C ASN A 92 -7.79 5.45 29.10
N GLU A 93 -6.56 5.80 29.48
CA GLU A 93 -5.47 4.85 29.77
C GLU A 93 -5.87 3.80 30.80
N LEU A 94 -6.52 4.22 31.90
CA LEU A 94 -6.95 3.32 32.96
C LEU A 94 -7.96 2.26 32.46
N GLU A 95 -8.95 2.65 31.66
CA GLU A 95 -9.95 1.72 31.12
C GLU A 95 -9.30 0.78 30.10
N VAL A 96 -8.44 1.31 29.21
CA VAL A 96 -7.75 0.55 28.18
C VAL A 96 -6.82 -0.50 28.79
N VAL A 97 -5.99 -0.11 29.76
CA VAL A 97 -5.03 -1.03 30.40
C VAL A 97 -5.74 -2.09 31.23
N HIS A 98 -6.83 -1.75 31.92
CA HIS A 98 -7.57 -2.69 32.76
C HIS A 98 -8.36 -3.70 31.94
N LYS A 99 -8.96 -3.27 30.82
CA LYS A 99 -9.78 -4.10 29.94
C LYS A 99 -9.02 -4.65 28.73
N SER A 100 -7.70 -4.41 28.64
CA SER A 100 -6.89 -4.95 27.56
C SER A 100 -6.95 -6.48 27.59
N SER A 101 -7.55 -7.06 26.55
CA SER A 101 -7.49 -8.48 26.27
C SER A 101 -6.45 -8.74 25.18
N GLY A 102 -6.03 -10.00 25.03
CA GLY A 102 -5.25 -10.41 23.85
C GLY A 102 -6.10 -10.43 22.58
N LEU A 103 -5.86 -11.43 21.74
CA LEU A 103 -6.66 -11.67 20.53
C LEU A 103 -8.16 -11.82 20.84
N VAL A 104 -9.01 -11.08 20.13
CA VAL A 104 -10.48 -11.15 20.24
C VAL A 104 -11.13 -11.64 18.95
N GLU A 105 -12.27 -12.31 19.07
CA GLU A 105 -13.07 -12.72 17.91
C GLU A 105 -13.88 -11.57 17.29
N ASP A 106 -14.21 -10.55 18.08
CA ASP A 106 -15.13 -9.50 17.69
C ASP A 106 -14.67 -8.15 18.25
N LEU A 107 -14.15 -7.30 17.36
CA LEU A 107 -13.66 -5.96 17.72
C LEU A 107 -14.77 -5.09 18.32
N THR A 108 -16.03 -5.30 17.96
CA THR A 108 -17.16 -4.45 18.41
C THR A 108 -17.44 -4.54 19.91
N LYS A 109 -16.85 -5.54 20.59
CA LYS A 109 -16.99 -5.74 22.03
C LYS A 109 -15.86 -5.11 22.84
N THR A 110 -14.93 -4.42 22.17
CA THR A 110 -13.71 -3.92 22.80
C THR A 110 -13.83 -2.46 23.18
N VAL A 111 -12.99 -2.02 24.14
CA VAL A 111 -12.86 -0.60 24.50
C VAL A 111 -12.41 0.21 23.29
N GLY A 112 -11.52 -0.35 22.46
CA GLY A 112 -11.04 0.36 21.27
C GLY A 112 -12.16 0.70 20.30
N TYR A 113 -13.09 -0.22 20.04
CA TYR A 113 -14.26 0.08 19.23
C TYR A 113 -15.20 1.11 19.89
N LYS A 114 -15.44 1.00 21.20
CA LYS A 114 -16.24 1.98 21.94
C LYS A 114 -15.69 3.39 21.71
N LEU A 115 -14.37 3.57 21.84
CA LEU A 115 -13.70 4.85 21.65
C LEU A 115 -13.77 5.35 20.21
N LEU A 116 -13.51 4.46 19.22
CA LEU A 116 -13.68 4.77 17.79
C LEU A 116 -15.10 5.25 17.48
N LYS A 117 -16.12 4.61 18.06
CA LYS A 117 -17.53 4.93 17.78
C LYS A 117 -18.01 6.19 18.49
N SER A 118 -17.55 6.43 19.71
CA SER A 118 -18.00 7.57 20.52
C SER A 118 -17.38 8.90 20.09
N ASP A 119 -16.24 8.85 19.40
CA ASP A 119 -15.51 10.04 18.98
C ASP A 119 -16.04 10.59 17.63
N PRO A 120 -16.69 11.76 17.61
CA PRO A 120 -17.20 12.37 16.37
C PRO A 120 -16.07 12.86 15.44
N GLU A 121 -14.86 13.03 15.96
CA GLU A 121 -13.66 13.46 15.21
C GLU A 121 -12.80 12.26 14.79
N SER A 122 -13.21 11.03 15.13
CA SER A 122 -12.48 9.82 14.82
C SER A 122 -12.13 9.73 13.34
N GLN A 123 -10.90 9.36 13.05
CA GLN A 123 -10.38 9.12 11.72
C GLN A 123 -9.82 7.71 11.65
N VAL A 124 -9.84 7.10 10.47
CA VAL A 124 -9.30 5.73 10.28
C VAL A 124 -8.35 5.69 9.10
N VAL A 125 -7.17 5.12 9.33
CA VAL A 125 -6.28 4.66 8.25
C VAL A 125 -6.45 3.16 8.10
N VAL A 126 -6.91 2.72 6.92
CA VAL A 126 -6.86 1.32 6.53
C VAL A 126 -5.52 1.08 5.84
N ASN A 127 -4.62 0.33 6.49
CA ASN A 127 -3.27 0.09 6.00
C ASN A 127 -3.12 -1.31 5.38
N PHE A 128 -2.69 -1.33 4.12
CA PHE A 128 -2.37 -2.50 3.30
C PHE A 128 -0.85 -2.67 3.20
N HIS A 129 -0.33 -3.76 3.77
CA HIS A 129 1.11 -3.99 3.85
C HIS A 129 1.72 -4.57 2.56
N GLY A 130 3.05 -4.50 2.39
CA GLY A 130 3.76 -5.11 1.26
C GLY A 130 3.83 -6.65 1.31
N ASN A 131 4.59 -7.26 0.40
CA ASN A 131 4.79 -8.71 0.41
C ASN A 131 5.63 -9.19 1.61
N ALA A 132 5.66 -10.51 1.79
CA ALA A 132 6.30 -11.23 2.90
C ALA A 132 5.80 -10.86 4.31
N GLY A 133 6.26 -11.61 5.31
CA GLY A 133 6.08 -11.28 6.72
C GLY A 133 4.66 -11.40 7.26
N HIS A 134 4.42 -10.68 8.35
CA HIS A 134 3.13 -10.56 9.03
C HIS A 134 2.91 -9.11 9.49
N VAL A 135 1.75 -8.77 10.05
CA VAL A 135 1.30 -7.40 10.33
C VAL A 135 2.31 -6.61 11.16
N ALA A 136 3.00 -7.25 12.10
CA ALA A 136 4.02 -6.62 12.94
C ALA A 136 5.47 -6.68 12.43
N GLN A 137 5.73 -7.18 11.21
CA GLN A 137 7.10 -7.45 10.76
C GLN A 137 7.83 -6.21 10.23
N GLY A 138 9.12 -6.09 10.55
CA GLY A 138 10.01 -5.07 10.02
C GLY A 138 9.60 -3.66 10.46
N PHE A 139 9.52 -2.73 9.51
CA PHE A 139 9.20 -1.31 9.78
C PHE A 139 7.69 -1.04 9.92
N ARG A 140 6.82 -2.04 9.74
CA ARG A 140 5.35 -1.87 9.79
C ARG A 140 4.87 -1.23 11.10
N THR A 141 5.45 -1.64 12.23
CA THR A 141 5.07 -1.06 13.54
C THR A 141 5.53 0.38 13.72
N SER A 142 6.61 0.78 13.04
CA SER A 142 7.01 2.18 12.98
C SER A 142 6.00 3.02 12.22
N THR A 143 5.47 2.50 11.11
CA THR A 143 4.35 3.12 10.37
C THR A 143 3.15 3.32 11.29
N TYR A 144 2.74 2.27 12.01
CA TYR A 144 1.56 2.37 12.87
C TYR A 144 1.75 3.37 14.01
N ARG A 145 2.93 3.38 14.65
CA ARG A 145 3.22 4.36 15.70
C ARG A 145 3.21 5.79 15.16
N SER A 146 3.81 6.01 13.99
CA SER A 146 3.80 7.33 13.34
C SER A 146 2.37 7.79 13.05
N LEU A 147 1.53 6.92 12.48
CA LEU A 147 0.14 7.27 12.16
C LEU A 147 -0.74 7.44 13.40
N SER A 148 -0.54 6.63 14.44
CA SER A 148 -1.27 6.75 15.72
C SER A 148 -0.90 8.00 16.52
N SER A 149 0.15 8.72 16.09
CA SER A 149 0.49 10.04 16.65
C SER A 149 -0.31 11.18 16.02
N ILE A 150 -1.03 10.91 14.93
CA ILE A 150 -2.00 11.85 14.37
C ILE A 150 -3.24 11.82 15.30
N PRO A 151 -3.71 12.98 15.79
CA PRO A 151 -4.85 13.03 16.69
C PRO A 151 -6.07 12.30 16.13
N HIS A 152 -6.82 11.63 17.02
CA HIS A 152 -8.06 10.91 16.69
C HIS A 152 -7.93 9.84 15.58
N THR A 153 -6.71 9.48 15.16
CA THR A 153 -6.47 8.63 13.99
C THR A 153 -6.20 7.18 14.38
N HIS A 154 -7.25 6.36 14.30
CA HIS A 154 -7.16 4.92 14.45
C HIS A 154 -6.55 4.25 13.22
N ILE A 155 -6.01 3.05 13.41
CA ILE A 155 -5.47 2.24 12.32
C ILE A 155 -6.12 0.88 12.31
N LEU A 156 -6.55 0.44 11.12
CA LEU A 156 -6.96 -0.94 10.86
C LEU A 156 -6.04 -1.54 9.83
N THR A 157 -5.51 -2.72 10.12
CA THR A 157 -4.61 -3.43 9.22
C THR A 157 -4.72 -4.93 9.47
N CYS A 158 -4.62 -5.72 8.42
CA CYS A 158 -4.72 -7.17 8.51
C CYS A 158 -3.57 -7.83 7.76
N ASP A 159 -3.19 -9.00 8.25
CA ASP A 159 -2.48 -9.97 7.43
C ASP A 159 -3.39 -10.46 6.31
N TYR A 160 -2.90 -10.45 5.07
CA TYR A 160 -3.61 -11.11 3.96
C TYR A 160 -3.77 -12.60 4.23
N ARG A 161 -4.72 -13.25 3.57
CA ARG A 161 -4.88 -14.71 3.63
C ARG A 161 -3.55 -15.43 3.37
N GLY A 162 -3.22 -16.39 4.23
CA GLY A 162 -1.96 -17.13 4.20
C GLY A 162 -0.73 -16.40 4.74
N PHE A 163 -0.82 -15.13 5.10
CA PHE A 163 0.24 -14.40 5.81
C PHE A 163 0.01 -14.50 7.31
N GLY A 164 1.11 -14.52 8.08
CA GLY A 164 1.05 -14.52 9.54
C GLY A 164 0.07 -15.56 10.11
N HIS A 165 -0.95 -15.07 10.81
CA HIS A 165 -1.99 -15.90 11.42
C HIS A 165 -3.31 -15.96 10.63
N SER A 166 -3.36 -15.34 9.45
CA SER A 166 -4.52 -15.42 8.56
C SER A 166 -4.62 -16.78 7.89
N THR A 167 -5.84 -17.28 7.75
CA THR A 167 -6.09 -18.60 7.14
C THR A 167 -5.82 -18.61 5.64
N LEU A 168 -5.76 -19.81 5.07
CA LEU A 168 -5.59 -20.05 3.65
C LEU A 168 -6.35 -21.32 3.23
N LEU A 169 -7.67 -21.24 3.39
CA LEU A 169 -8.60 -22.35 3.22
C LEU A 169 -9.02 -22.51 1.75
N ASN A 170 -9.05 -21.44 0.98
CA ASN A 170 -9.56 -21.44 -0.38
C ASN A 170 -8.53 -21.99 -1.38
N VAL A 171 -9.01 -22.84 -2.31
CA VAL A 171 -8.20 -23.35 -3.43
C VAL A 171 -7.70 -22.14 -4.24
N PRO A 172 -6.40 -22.09 -4.62
CA PRO A 172 -5.41 -23.17 -4.65
C PRO A 172 -4.54 -23.34 -3.40
N HIS A 173 -5.00 -22.89 -2.22
CA HIS A 173 -4.26 -22.94 -0.95
C HIS A 173 -2.91 -22.20 -1.02
N ILE A 174 -2.91 -21.09 -1.76
CA ILE A 174 -1.81 -20.16 -1.95
C ILE A 174 -2.41 -18.78 -2.17
N PRO A 175 -1.81 -17.69 -1.64
CA PRO A 175 -2.35 -16.36 -1.88
C PRO A 175 -2.39 -16.07 -3.38
N THR A 176 -3.38 -15.31 -3.80
CA THR A 176 -3.64 -14.94 -5.20
C THR A 176 -4.03 -13.48 -5.28
N GLU A 177 -3.95 -12.91 -6.47
CA GLU A 177 -4.38 -11.53 -6.69
C GLU A 177 -5.85 -11.32 -6.30
N THR A 178 -6.73 -12.19 -6.79
CA THR A 178 -8.16 -12.17 -6.43
C THR A 178 -8.36 -12.27 -4.92
N GLY A 179 -7.64 -13.18 -4.24
CA GLY A 179 -7.79 -13.38 -2.81
C GLY A 179 -7.39 -12.16 -1.98
N LEU A 180 -6.24 -11.55 -2.28
CA LEU A 180 -5.80 -10.34 -1.57
C LEU A 180 -6.73 -9.15 -1.83
N ILE A 181 -7.32 -9.06 -3.02
CA ILE A 181 -8.34 -8.04 -3.33
C ILE A 181 -9.62 -8.29 -2.51
N THR A 182 -10.07 -9.55 -2.40
CA THR A 182 -11.20 -9.93 -1.54
C THR A 182 -10.92 -9.59 -0.07
N ASP A 183 -9.70 -9.81 0.42
CA ASP A 183 -9.29 -9.45 1.78
C ASP A 183 -9.41 -7.94 2.02
N GLY A 184 -8.88 -7.14 1.09
CA GLY A 184 -8.90 -5.69 1.22
C GLY A 184 -10.31 -5.10 1.18
N ILE A 185 -11.15 -5.60 0.26
CA ILE A 185 -12.56 -5.22 0.18
C ILE A 185 -13.31 -5.63 1.45
N SER A 186 -13.05 -6.84 1.98
CA SER A 186 -13.69 -7.31 3.22
C SER A 186 -13.36 -6.42 4.42
N LEU A 187 -12.10 -5.96 4.54
CA LEU A 187 -11.69 -5.05 5.62
C LEU A 187 -12.37 -3.69 5.52
N VAL A 188 -12.43 -3.11 4.31
CA VAL A 188 -13.09 -1.82 4.13
C VAL A 188 -14.61 -1.95 4.29
N THR A 189 -15.24 -3.03 3.80
CA THR A 189 -16.67 -3.29 4.06
C THR A 189 -16.93 -3.42 5.55
N TYR A 190 -16.10 -4.16 6.29
CA TYR A 190 -16.24 -4.31 7.74
C TYR A 190 -16.20 -2.95 8.45
N LEU A 191 -15.26 -2.08 8.06
CA LEU A 191 -15.16 -0.71 8.57
C LEU A 191 -16.44 0.10 8.30
N LEU A 192 -16.89 0.12 7.05
CA LEU A 192 -18.03 0.94 6.63
C LEU A 192 -19.37 0.43 7.21
N THR A 193 -19.53 -0.88 7.35
CA THR A 193 -20.83 -1.50 7.67
C THR A 193 -20.95 -1.93 9.12
N THR A 194 -19.94 -2.62 9.64
CA THR A 194 -19.97 -3.21 10.99
C THR A 194 -19.45 -2.21 12.01
N LEU A 195 -18.32 -1.56 11.72
CA LEU A 195 -17.81 -0.49 12.58
C LEU A 195 -18.55 0.83 12.38
N GLN A 196 -19.31 0.97 11.28
CA GLN A 196 -20.14 2.14 10.96
C GLN A 196 -19.32 3.44 10.87
N HIS A 197 -18.06 3.33 10.46
CA HIS A 197 -17.19 4.50 10.29
C HIS A 197 -17.28 5.01 8.84
N PRO A 198 -17.45 6.32 8.61
CA PRO A 198 -17.66 6.85 7.27
C PRO A 198 -16.40 6.81 6.39
N SER A 199 -16.58 6.60 5.10
CA SER A 199 -15.52 6.63 4.08
C SER A 199 -14.85 8.02 4.00
N THR A 200 -15.60 9.09 4.19
CA THR A 200 -15.10 10.49 4.18
C THR A 200 -14.13 10.82 5.32
N ARG A 201 -14.07 10.01 6.38
CA ARG A 201 -13.06 10.09 7.45
C ARG A 201 -12.06 8.92 7.40
N THR A 202 -11.96 8.25 6.25
CA THR A 202 -11.11 7.08 6.06
C THR A 202 -10.06 7.33 4.98
N VAL A 203 -8.79 7.09 5.31
CA VAL A 203 -7.68 7.06 4.35
C VAL A 203 -7.31 5.61 4.05
N LEU A 204 -7.14 5.29 2.77
CA LEU A 204 -6.58 4.00 2.33
C LEU A 204 -5.08 4.16 2.06
N LEU A 205 -4.25 3.47 2.83
CA LEU A 205 -2.79 3.53 2.74
C LEU A 205 -2.24 2.19 2.27
N GLY A 206 -1.40 2.17 1.24
CA GLY A 206 -0.71 0.96 0.79
C GLY A 206 0.78 1.17 0.61
N GLN A 207 1.59 0.14 0.86
CA GLN A 207 3.01 0.11 0.49
C GLN A 207 3.36 -1.09 -0.38
N SER A 208 4.17 -0.87 -1.42
CA SER A 208 4.68 -1.92 -2.31
C SER A 208 3.52 -2.76 -2.87
N LEU A 209 3.48 -4.09 -2.68
CA LEU A 209 2.31 -4.90 -3.07
C LEU A 209 0.98 -4.33 -2.55
N GLY A 210 0.98 -3.78 -1.33
CA GLY A 210 -0.19 -3.16 -0.72
C GLY A 210 -0.75 -2.00 -1.55
N THR A 211 0.05 -1.27 -2.34
CA THR A 211 -0.49 -0.22 -3.22
C THR A 211 -1.44 -0.77 -4.28
N ALA A 212 -1.16 -1.97 -4.77
CA ALA A 212 -1.99 -2.63 -5.78
C ALA A 212 -3.33 -3.12 -5.19
N VAL A 213 -3.30 -3.57 -3.92
CA VAL A 213 -4.50 -3.92 -3.14
C VAL A 213 -5.32 -2.66 -2.82
N THR A 214 -4.66 -1.56 -2.43
CA THR A 214 -5.30 -0.27 -2.19
C THR A 214 -6.01 0.25 -3.43
N ALA A 215 -5.35 0.22 -4.59
CA ALA A 215 -5.94 0.68 -5.85
C ALA A 215 -7.18 -0.15 -6.24
N ALA A 216 -7.11 -1.47 -6.09
CA ALA A 216 -8.26 -2.35 -6.34
C ALA A 216 -9.40 -2.11 -5.36
N SER A 217 -9.09 -1.94 -4.07
CA SER A 217 -10.10 -1.68 -3.04
C SER A 217 -10.79 -0.34 -3.28
N ALA A 218 -10.04 0.73 -3.54
CA ALA A 218 -10.60 2.04 -3.87
C ALA A 218 -11.51 1.97 -5.10
N LEU A 219 -11.05 1.31 -6.18
CA LEU A 219 -11.84 1.13 -7.40
C LEU A 219 -13.13 0.36 -7.14
N TYR A 220 -13.10 -0.70 -6.32
CA TYR A 220 -14.31 -1.47 -5.99
C TYR A 220 -15.40 -0.61 -5.35
N PHE A 221 -15.03 0.30 -4.45
CA PHE A 221 -16.01 1.19 -3.80
C PHE A 221 -16.44 2.38 -4.67
N THR A 222 -15.82 2.61 -5.83
CA THR A 222 -16.22 3.67 -6.79
C THR A 222 -16.96 3.11 -8.01
N CYS A 223 -16.48 1.99 -8.55
CA CYS A 223 -16.99 1.30 -9.74
C CYS A 223 -16.75 -0.22 -9.60
N PRO A 224 -17.60 -0.94 -8.84
CA PRO A 224 -17.44 -2.38 -8.61
C PRO A 224 -17.56 -3.22 -9.89
N GLU A 225 -18.18 -2.70 -10.95
CA GLU A 225 -18.33 -3.34 -12.25
C GLU A 225 -17.10 -3.18 -13.16
N SER A 226 -16.05 -2.50 -12.70
CA SER A 226 -14.86 -2.24 -13.51
C SER A 226 -14.22 -3.55 -14.03
N PRO A 227 -13.85 -3.65 -15.32
CA PRO A 227 -13.22 -4.85 -15.88
C PRO A 227 -11.82 -5.12 -15.30
N TYR A 228 -11.23 -4.17 -14.57
CA TYR A 228 -9.94 -4.33 -13.90
C TYR A 228 -10.05 -4.92 -12.49
N LEU A 229 -11.27 -5.24 -12.04
CA LEU A 229 -11.54 -5.97 -10.82
C LEU A 229 -11.83 -7.44 -11.13
N PRO A 230 -11.28 -8.39 -10.34
CA PRO A 230 -11.66 -9.78 -10.48
C PRO A 230 -13.10 -10.00 -9.98
N SER A 231 -13.75 -11.04 -10.49
CA SER A 231 -15.00 -11.52 -9.90
C SER A 231 -14.74 -12.07 -8.50
N ILE A 232 -15.42 -11.52 -7.50
CA ILE A 232 -15.33 -11.92 -6.10
C ILE A 232 -16.73 -12.11 -5.51
N PRO A 233 -16.89 -12.94 -4.46
CA PRO A 233 -18.14 -13.01 -3.72
C PRO A 233 -18.50 -11.65 -3.15
N ALA A 234 -19.72 -11.20 -3.44
CA ALA A 234 -20.22 -9.91 -2.96
C ALA A 234 -20.18 -9.87 -1.41
N PRO A 235 -19.62 -8.82 -0.81
CA PRO A 235 -19.66 -8.65 0.64
C PRO A 235 -21.10 -8.58 1.15
N ALA A 236 -21.37 -9.19 2.29
CA ALA A 236 -22.63 -8.99 2.98
C ALA A 236 -22.78 -7.49 3.33
N ASN A 237 -23.94 -6.90 3.01
CA ASN A 237 -24.25 -5.49 3.26
C ASN A 237 -23.31 -4.48 2.57
N ALA A 238 -22.82 -4.80 1.37
CA ALA A 238 -22.03 -3.86 0.57
C ALA A 238 -22.76 -2.50 0.42
N ALA A 239 -21.99 -1.41 0.43
CA ALA A 239 -22.54 -0.07 0.31
C ALA A 239 -23.37 0.07 -0.98
N SER A 240 -24.53 0.71 -0.87
CA SER A 240 -25.47 0.88 -2.00
C SER A 240 -25.07 2.01 -2.95
N TYR A 241 -24.06 2.80 -2.60
CA TYR A 241 -23.60 3.96 -3.36
C TYR A 241 -22.07 4.01 -3.40
N ALA A 242 -21.53 4.66 -4.42
CA ALA A 242 -20.10 4.87 -4.59
C ALA A 242 -19.52 5.71 -3.44
N GLN A 243 -18.33 5.36 -2.97
CA GLN A 243 -17.70 5.97 -1.80
C GLN A 243 -16.59 6.95 -2.19
N SER A 244 -16.58 8.11 -1.54
CA SER A 244 -15.45 9.04 -1.53
C SER A 244 -14.64 8.82 -0.25
N PHE A 245 -13.39 8.38 -0.39
CA PHE A 245 -12.48 8.28 0.75
C PHE A 245 -11.83 9.64 1.03
N ALA A 246 -11.41 9.88 2.28
CA ALA A 246 -10.70 11.11 2.65
C ALA A 246 -9.44 11.30 1.78
N GLY A 247 -8.75 10.19 1.49
CA GLY A 247 -7.70 10.11 0.50
C GLY A 247 -7.13 8.70 0.33
N ILE A 248 -6.29 8.55 -0.69
CA ILE A 248 -5.58 7.33 -1.04
C ILE A 248 -4.09 7.65 -1.05
N VAL A 249 -3.32 6.95 -0.23
CA VAL A 249 -1.87 7.18 -0.11
C VAL A 249 -1.14 5.91 -0.55
N LEU A 250 -0.33 6.02 -1.60
CA LEU A 250 0.44 4.91 -2.16
C LEU A 250 1.93 5.15 -1.96
N VAL A 251 2.60 4.27 -1.23
CA VAL A 251 4.04 4.35 -0.96
C VAL A 251 4.78 3.29 -1.79
N ALA A 252 5.71 3.74 -2.62
CA ALA A 252 6.43 2.92 -3.59
C ALA A 252 5.53 2.10 -4.54
N PRO A 253 4.52 2.70 -5.20
CA PRO A 253 3.70 1.98 -6.17
C PRO A 253 4.46 1.65 -7.44
N PHE A 254 3.97 0.62 -8.13
CA PHE A 254 4.43 0.18 -9.44
C PHE A 254 3.24 0.05 -10.40
N PRO A 255 3.41 0.20 -11.73
CA PRO A 255 2.31 0.11 -12.68
C PRO A 255 1.65 -1.27 -12.77
N SER A 256 2.47 -2.33 -12.81
CA SER A 256 2.04 -3.73 -12.77
C SER A 256 3.20 -4.65 -12.38
N LEU A 257 2.91 -5.87 -11.93
CA LEU A 257 3.97 -6.84 -11.59
C LEU A 257 4.87 -7.16 -12.81
N PRO A 258 4.34 -7.39 -14.02
CA PRO A 258 5.17 -7.54 -15.23
C PRO A 258 6.14 -6.38 -15.47
N ILE A 259 5.71 -5.14 -15.23
CA ILE A 259 6.56 -3.95 -15.40
C ILE A 259 7.59 -3.86 -14.26
N LEU A 260 7.16 -4.10 -13.02
CA LEU A 260 8.03 -4.12 -11.84
C LEU A 260 9.20 -5.09 -12.03
N LEU A 261 8.93 -6.33 -12.45
CA LEU A 261 9.95 -7.37 -12.55
C LEU A 261 11.09 -7.06 -13.54
N GLN A 262 10.89 -6.11 -14.48
CA GLN A 262 11.92 -5.67 -15.43
C GLN A 262 13.06 -4.88 -14.77
N THR A 263 12.77 -4.24 -13.64
CA THR A 263 13.72 -3.39 -12.89
C THR A 263 13.91 -3.84 -11.45
N TYR A 264 13.05 -4.72 -10.95
CA TYR A 264 13.06 -5.20 -9.56
C TYR A 264 14.35 -5.91 -9.18
N LYS A 265 14.85 -5.56 -7.99
CA LYS A 265 16.01 -6.19 -7.35
C LYS A 265 15.59 -6.74 -6.00
N LEU A 266 15.67 -8.05 -5.85
CA LEU A 266 15.40 -8.69 -4.57
C LEU A 266 16.52 -8.31 -3.59
N PHE A 267 16.13 -7.73 -2.44
CA PHE A 267 17.03 -7.17 -1.42
C PHE A 267 18.02 -6.13 -1.98
N GLY A 268 17.67 -5.44 -3.06
CA GLY A 268 18.52 -4.50 -3.77
C GLY A 268 19.73 -5.09 -4.51
N ILE A 269 19.92 -6.42 -4.46
CA ILE A 269 21.14 -7.08 -4.96
C ILE A 269 20.86 -7.98 -6.16
N ILE A 270 19.77 -8.76 -6.12
CA ILE A 270 19.54 -9.83 -7.10
C ILE A 270 18.47 -9.36 -8.11
N PRO A 271 18.86 -8.97 -9.34
CA PRO A 271 17.88 -8.55 -10.34
C PRO A 271 17.14 -9.77 -10.91
N ILE A 272 15.80 -9.69 -10.97
CA ILE A 272 14.98 -10.83 -11.40
C ILE A 272 14.93 -10.98 -12.92
N LEU A 273 14.43 -9.97 -13.67
CA LEU A 273 14.40 -10.05 -15.14
C LEU A 273 15.47 -9.18 -15.82
N SER A 274 16.18 -8.31 -15.10
CA SER A 274 17.19 -7.43 -15.72
C SER A 274 18.29 -8.18 -16.49
N PRO A 275 18.80 -9.35 -16.05
CA PRO A 275 19.80 -10.11 -16.82
C PRO A 275 19.27 -10.61 -18.17
N LEU A 276 17.94 -10.70 -18.33
CA LEU A 276 17.30 -11.16 -19.56
C LEU A 276 17.08 -10.05 -20.60
N ARG A 277 17.52 -8.81 -20.35
CA ARG A 277 17.39 -7.70 -21.32
C ARG A 277 18.04 -8.00 -22.66
N GLY A 278 19.15 -8.76 -22.66
CA GLY A 278 19.81 -9.23 -23.89
C GLY A 278 19.06 -10.35 -24.64
N TYR A 279 18.00 -10.91 -24.03
CA TYR A 279 17.25 -12.07 -24.53
C TYR A 279 15.74 -11.78 -24.59
N PRO A 280 15.30 -10.81 -25.42
CA PRO A 280 13.92 -10.31 -25.40
C PRO A 280 12.86 -11.39 -25.67
N LYS A 281 13.17 -12.41 -26.48
CA LYS A 281 12.24 -13.54 -26.73
C LYS A 281 11.94 -14.33 -25.45
N PHE A 282 12.98 -14.62 -24.65
CA PHE A 282 12.82 -15.36 -23.41
C PHE A 282 12.18 -14.51 -22.31
N ALA A 283 12.57 -13.23 -22.21
CA ALA A 283 11.91 -12.29 -21.33
C ALA A 283 10.40 -12.22 -21.62
N ASN A 284 10.01 -12.08 -22.89
CA ASN A 284 8.60 -12.10 -23.30
C ASN A 284 7.90 -13.42 -23.00
N TYR A 285 8.59 -14.56 -23.13
CA TYR A 285 8.05 -15.87 -22.78
C TYR A 285 7.72 -15.97 -21.29
N VAL A 286 8.64 -15.53 -20.41
CA VAL A 286 8.42 -15.51 -18.96
C VAL A 286 7.31 -14.53 -18.59
N THR A 287 7.35 -13.31 -19.13
CA THR A 287 6.33 -12.27 -18.84
C THR A 287 4.92 -12.72 -19.21
N LYS A 288 4.74 -13.40 -20.35
CA LYS A 288 3.44 -13.96 -20.77
C LYS A 288 2.90 -15.06 -19.86
N ARG A 289 3.74 -15.65 -19.01
CA ARG A 289 3.37 -16.71 -18.06
C ARG A 289 3.11 -16.18 -16.65
N ILE A 290 3.26 -14.87 -16.41
CA ILE A 290 2.91 -14.25 -15.13
C ILE A 290 1.40 -14.36 -14.95
N VAL A 291 0.97 -14.95 -13.82
CA VAL A 291 -0.45 -15.19 -13.56
C VAL A 291 -1.10 -14.02 -12.82
N ASP A 292 -0.51 -13.63 -11.68
CA ASP A 292 -1.01 -12.52 -10.88
C ASP A 292 -0.34 -11.23 -11.39
N LEU A 293 -1.11 -10.40 -12.08
CA LEU A 293 -0.59 -9.28 -12.89
C LEU A 293 -0.48 -7.99 -12.09
N TRP A 294 -1.38 -7.80 -11.12
CA TRP A 294 -1.50 -6.59 -10.31
C TRP A 294 -1.52 -5.30 -11.15
N PRO A 295 -2.50 -5.07 -12.05
CA PRO A 295 -2.58 -3.91 -12.93
C PRO A 295 -2.98 -2.64 -12.15
N THR A 296 -2.08 -2.15 -11.30
CA THR A 296 -2.28 -0.96 -10.46
C THR A 296 -2.54 0.29 -11.30
N GLN A 297 -1.78 0.48 -12.38
CA GLN A 297 -1.97 1.60 -13.30
C GLN A 297 -3.40 1.64 -13.85
N ASP A 298 -3.87 0.53 -14.41
CA ASP A 298 -5.17 0.47 -15.06
C ASP A 298 -6.31 0.66 -14.05
N ARG A 299 -6.15 0.14 -12.83
CA ARG A 299 -7.11 0.34 -11.74
C ARG A 299 -7.19 1.80 -11.30
N LEU A 300 -6.06 2.48 -11.17
CA LEU A 300 -6.02 3.91 -10.82
C LEU A 300 -6.59 4.78 -11.95
N SER A 301 -6.27 4.45 -13.20
CA SER A 301 -6.86 5.10 -14.37
C SER A 301 -8.37 4.94 -14.39
N ALA A 302 -8.88 3.71 -14.21
CA ALA A 302 -10.31 3.43 -14.16
C ALA A 302 -11.01 4.14 -12.98
N LEU A 303 -10.36 4.23 -11.82
CA LEU A 303 -10.87 4.96 -10.66
C LEU A 303 -11.07 6.45 -10.98
N LEU A 304 -10.07 7.09 -11.57
CA LEU A 304 -10.14 8.52 -11.95
C LEU A 304 -11.13 8.77 -13.09
N THR A 305 -11.31 7.83 -14.01
CA THR A 305 -12.28 7.92 -15.10
C THR A 305 -13.72 7.73 -14.60
N ALA A 306 -13.97 6.82 -13.66
CA ALA A 306 -15.30 6.56 -13.12
C ALA A 306 -15.76 7.62 -12.10
N SER A 307 -14.81 8.30 -11.45
CA SER A 307 -15.08 9.25 -10.37
C SER A 307 -16.10 10.36 -10.72
N PRO A 308 -16.05 11.02 -11.90
CA PRO A 308 -17.02 12.04 -12.28
C PRO A 308 -18.45 11.48 -12.45
N GLU A 309 -18.59 10.31 -13.09
CA GLU A 309 -19.89 9.66 -13.30
C GLU A 309 -20.50 9.17 -11.99
N SER A 310 -19.67 8.60 -11.12
CA SER A 310 -20.06 8.14 -9.78
C SER A 310 -20.21 9.26 -8.75
N LYS A 311 -19.92 10.52 -9.12
CA LYS A 311 -19.93 11.70 -8.21
C LYS A 311 -19.08 11.49 -6.95
N THR A 312 -17.94 10.84 -7.11
CA THR A 312 -16.98 10.60 -6.01
C THR A 312 -15.75 11.48 -6.18
N SER A 313 -15.21 12.02 -5.09
CA SER A 313 -13.91 12.68 -5.09
C SER A 313 -12.78 11.67 -4.92
N VAL A 314 -11.64 11.95 -5.57
CA VAL A 314 -10.44 11.10 -5.50
C VAL A 314 -9.23 11.96 -5.20
N ARG A 315 -8.62 11.77 -4.03
CA ARG A 315 -7.35 12.41 -3.65
C ARG A 315 -6.28 11.35 -3.55
N LEU A 316 -5.32 11.37 -4.48
CA LEU A 316 -4.27 10.36 -4.58
C LEU A 316 -2.90 10.96 -4.30
N SER A 317 -2.26 10.57 -3.21
CA SER A 317 -0.87 10.92 -2.90
C SER A 317 0.05 9.73 -3.16
N ILE A 318 1.00 9.91 -4.07
CA ILE A 318 2.05 8.93 -4.36
C ILE A 318 3.34 9.39 -3.68
N LEU A 319 3.94 8.54 -2.86
CA LEU A 319 5.23 8.80 -2.22
C LEU A 319 6.26 7.73 -2.55
N HIS A 320 7.53 8.10 -2.71
CA HIS A 320 8.60 7.14 -2.94
C HIS A 320 9.96 7.68 -2.47
N ALA A 321 10.79 6.85 -1.86
CA ALA A 321 12.18 7.21 -1.57
C ALA A 321 13.08 7.08 -2.82
N ARG A 322 13.85 8.13 -3.13
CA ARG A 322 14.83 8.10 -4.22
C ARG A 322 15.89 7.02 -4.04
N ASN A 323 16.27 6.73 -2.80
CA ASN A 323 17.24 5.70 -2.45
C ASN A 323 16.61 4.32 -2.21
N ASP A 324 15.37 4.10 -2.66
CA ASP A 324 14.76 2.77 -2.68
C ASP A 324 15.62 1.82 -3.53
N GLN A 325 16.14 0.80 -2.86
CA GLN A 325 17.04 -0.18 -3.42
C GLN A 325 16.30 -1.33 -4.11
N ASP A 326 15.04 -1.57 -3.76
CA ASP A 326 14.24 -2.72 -4.21
C ASP A 326 13.39 -2.35 -5.43
N ILE A 327 12.68 -1.22 -5.34
CA ILE A 327 11.81 -0.68 -6.40
C ILE A 327 12.37 0.67 -6.86
N SER A 328 12.52 0.86 -8.18
CA SER A 328 12.95 2.15 -8.71
C SER A 328 11.85 3.20 -8.53
N PHE A 329 12.17 4.37 -7.97
CA PHE A 329 11.27 5.50 -7.87
C PHE A 329 10.70 5.98 -9.22
N GLN A 330 11.40 5.67 -10.32
CA GLN A 330 10.95 5.95 -11.68
C GLN A 330 9.64 5.21 -12.02
N LEU A 331 9.35 4.09 -11.37
CA LEU A 331 8.07 3.40 -11.54
C LEU A 331 6.91 4.22 -10.99
N SER A 332 7.12 4.95 -9.90
CA SER A 332 6.11 5.87 -9.36
C SER A 332 5.99 7.15 -10.20
N GLU A 333 7.11 7.65 -10.76
CA GLU A 333 7.05 8.71 -11.79
C GLU A 333 6.24 8.24 -13.02
N LEU A 334 6.41 6.99 -13.46
CA LEU A 334 5.64 6.41 -14.56
C LEU A 334 4.15 6.29 -14.22
N VAL A 335 3.82 5.82 -13.02
CA VAL A 335 2.42 5.78 -12.55
C VAL A 335 1.80 7.18 -12.61
N TYR A 336 2.48 8.17 -12.01
CA TYR A 336 2.00 9.55 -12.00
C TYR A 336 1.82 10.11 -13.41
N THR A 337 2.83 9.98 -14.29
CA THR A 337 2.77 10.54 -15.65
C THR A 337 1.59 9.98 -16.45
N ASN A 338 1.29 8.69 -16.32
CA ASN A 338 0.14 8.09 -17.00
C ASN A 338 -1.19 8.60 -16.44
N LEU A 339 -1.28 8.85 -15.13
CA LEU A 339 -2.47 9.43 -14.52
C LEU A 339 -2.63 10.91 -14.89
N GLU A 340 -1.54 11.68 -14.91
CA GLU A 340 -1.53 13.08 -15.33
C GLU A 340 -2.01 13.25 -16.78
N ALA A 341 -1.63 12.34 -17.67
CA ALA A 341 -2.11 12.35 -19.05
C ALA A 341 -3.66 12.23 -19.15
N LEU A 342 -4.32 11.59 -18.18
CA LEU A 342 -5.79 11.51 -18.14
C LEU A 342 -6.45 12.84 -17.79
N PHE A 343 -5.79 13.66 -16.97
CA PHE A 343 -6.26 15.00 -16.65
C PHE A 343 -6.04 15.93 -17.84
N LEU A 344 -4.81 15.98 -18.38
CA LEU A 344 -4.45 16.93 -19.44
C LEU A 344 -5.27 16.76 -20.75
N GLY A 345 -5.97 15.64 -20.91
CA GLY A 345 -6.95 15.44 -21.99
C GLY A 345 -8.31 16.12 -21.77
N GLN A 346 -8.51 16.81 -20.64
CA GLN A 346 -9.77 17.46 -20.24
C GLN A 346 -9.62 18.98 -20.14
N GLU A 347 -10.71 19.72 -20.34
CA GLU A 347 -10.76 21.17 -20.13
C GLU A 347 -10.71 21.48 -18.61
N ASN A 348 -10.09 22.60 -18.23
CA ASN A 348 -10.00 23.11 -16.83
C ASN A 348 -9.19 22.24 -15.86
N VAL A 349 -7.88 22.10 -16.12
CA VAL A 349 -6.93 21.34 -15.30
C VAL A 349 -5.76 22.20 -14.86
N VAL A 350 -5.29 22.00 -13.63
CA VAL A 350 -4.08 22.65 -13.09
C VAL A 350 -2.99 21.59 -12.89
N SER A 351 -1.82 21.78 -13.49
CA SER A 351 -0.62 20.95 -13.27
C SER A 351 0.55 21.79 -12.77
N GLN A 352 1.33 21.22 -11.83
CA GLN A 352 2.50 21.83 -11.20
C GLN A 352 3.64 20.80 -11.14
N GLU A 353 4.86 21.21 -11.48
CA GLU A 353 6.07 20.39 -11.39
C GLU A 353 7.24 21.16 -10.79
N GLU A 354 7.88 20.57 -9.78
CA GLU A 354 9.08 21.09 -9.12
C GLU A 354 10.11 19.95 -8.92
N ARG A 355 11.38 20.17 -9.28
CA ARG A 355 12.44 19.17 -9.18
C ARG A 355 13.77 19.78 -8.73
N ARG A 356 14.49 19.11 -7.83
CA ARG A 356 15.82 19.58 -7.39
C ARG A 356 16.86 19.37 -8.48
N SER A 357 17.69 20.40 -8.73
CA SER A 357 18.86 20.32 -9.61
C SER A 357 20.05 19.62 -8.91
N ILE A 358 20.98 19.05 -9.70
CA ILE A 358 22.16 18.33 -9.20
C ILE A 358 23.25 19.30 -8.67
N HIS A 359 23.19 20.60 -8.99
CA HIS A 359 24.29 21.56 -8.75
C HIS A 359 23.99 22.70 -7.75
N GLY A 360 22.84 22.71 -7.07
CA GLY A 360 22.60 23.54 -5.88
C GLY A 360 21.63 24.72 -6.05
N GLY A 361 20.82 24.97 -5.00
CA GLY A 361 19.68 25.91 -4.90
C GLY A 361 18.48 25.44 -5.72
N GLU A 362 17.22 25.30 -5.28
CA GLU A 362 16.42 25.91 -4.20
C GLU A 362 15.29 24.95 -3.73
N ARG A 363 14.46 25.44 -2.81
CA ARG A 363 13.37 24.79 -2.05
C ARG A 363 12.30 24.13 -2.94
N VAL A 364 12.46 22.86 -3.33
CA VAL A 364 11.30 22.05 -3.77
C VAL A 364 10.30 21.98 -2.62
N ARG A 365 9.02 22.17 -2.93
CA ARG A 365 7.92 22.12 -1.97
C ARG A 365 8.06 20.90 -1.06
N ARG A 366 7.79 21.10 0.23
CA ARG A 366 7.85 20.05 1.27
C ARG A 366 9.26 19.46 1.48
N GLY A 367 10.30 20.07 0.91
CA GLY A 367 11.67 19.56 1.02
C GLY A 367 11.92 18.28 0.20
N ALA A 368 11.00 17.93 -0.70
CA ALA A 368 11.10 16.73 -1.55
C ALA A 368 12.28 16.81 -2.53
N PHE A 369 12.66 15.67 -3.11
CA PHE A 369 13.56 15.59 -4.25
C PHE A 369 12.84 15.99 -5.55
N ALA A 370 11.60 15.52 -5.72
CA ALA A 370 10.70 15.93 -6.78
C ALA A 370 9.27 15.99 -6.24
N TYR A 371 8.52 16.98 -6.68
CA TYR A 371 7.11 17.15 -6.37
C TYR A 371 6.35 17.47 -7.66
N ARG A 372 5.28 16.72 -7.94
CA ARG A 372 4.36 16.97 -9.06
C ARG A 372 2.93 16.88 -8.55
N LYS A 373 2.04 17.72 -9.06
CA LYS A 373 0.61 17.67 -8.72
C LYS A 373 -0.23 18.03 -9.93
N VAL A 374 -1.31 17.31 -10.13
CA VAL A 374 -2.35 17.60 -11.12
C VAL A 374 -3.72 17.48 -10.45
N GLU A 375 -4.61 18.41 -10.73
CA GLU A 375 -5.96 18.43 -10.17
C GLU A 375 -6.98 19.07 -11.11
N ASP A 376 -8.25 18.70 -10.93
CA ASP A 376 -9.37 19.40 -11.55
C ASP A 376 -9.39 20.85 -11.04
N ALA A 377 -9.64 21.84 -11.91
CA ALA A 377 -9.62 23.25 -11.50
C ALA A 377 -10.58 23.56 -10.34
N SER A 378 -11.73 22.87 -10.29
CA SER A 378 -12.72 22.99 -9.21
C SER A 378 -12.13 22.64 -7.85
N VAL A 379 -11.17 21.71 -7.78
CA VAL A 379 -10.46 21.37 -6.53
C VAL A 379 -9.60 22.55 -6.07
N GLY A 380 -8.98 23.28 -7.00
CA GLY A 380 -8.23 24.50 -6.70
C GLY A 380 -9.11 25.62 -6.11
N ASP A 381 -10.38 25.67 -6.53
CA ASP A 381 -11.40 26.61 -6.03
C ASP A 381 -12.10 26.12 -4.75
N GLY A 382 -11.82 24.88 -4.35
CA GLY A 382 -12.23 24.32 -3.08
C GLY A 382 -13.38 23.33 -3.12
N GLU A 383 -13.76 22.90 -4.31
CA GLU A 383 -14.82 21.94 -4.54
C GLU A 383 -14.31 20.49 -4.49
N GLU A 384 -15.25 19.55 -4.52
CA GLU A 384 -14.92 18.14 -4.70
C GLU A 384 -14.47 17.86 -6.13
N GLY A 385 -13.51 16.95 -6.27
CA GLY A 385 -12.99 16.56 -7.58
C GLY A 385 -11.84 15.58 -7.44
N ARG A 386 -11.00 15.51 -8.47
CA ARG A 386 -9.88 14.59 -8.53
C ARG A 386 -8.57 15.35 -8.40
N SER A 387 -7.65 14.80 -7.63
CA SER A 387 -6.27 15.28 -7.53
C SER A 387 -5.31 14.10 -7.41
N VAL A 388 -4.16 14.24 -8.06
CA VAL A 388 -3.05 13.29 -7.99
C VAL A 388 -1.78 14.08 -7.69
N GLU A 389 -1.05 13.70 -6.66
CA GLU A 389 0.26 14.25 -6.35
C GLU A 389 1.32 13.15 -6.26
N LEU A 390 2.56 13.52 -6.58
CA LEU A 390 3.75 12.70 -6.45
C LEU A 390 4.78 13.44 -5.61
N GLU A 391 5.28 12.78 -4.57
CA GLU A 391 6.34 13.28 -3.69
C GLU A 391 7.47 12.25 -3.62
N ILE A 392 8.58 12.53 -4.32
CA ILE A 392 9.80 11.73 -4.23
C ILE A 392 10.64 12.28 -3.09
N VAL A 393 10.82 11.53 -2.00
CA VAL A 393 11.69 11.91 -0.88
C VAL A 393 13.11 11.43 -1.12
N ARG A 394 14.09 11.99 -0.41
CA ARG A 394 15.51 11.65 -0.64
C ARG A 394 15.94 10.31 -0.02
N TYR A 395 15.36 9.95 1.12
CA TYR A 395 15.82 8.88 2.00
C TYR A 395 14.65 8.03 2.51
N GLY A 396 14.96 6.88 3.12
CA GLY A 396 14.00 5.94 3.71
C GLY A 396 13.98 4.56 3.05
N GLY A 397 14.66 4.39 1.91
CA GLY A 397 14.70 3.11 1.20
C GLY A 397 13.30 2.55 0.92
N HIS A 398 13.20 1.23 0.70
CA HIS A 398 11.91 0.60 0.38
C HIS A 398 10.91 0.53 1.55
N ASN A 399 11.41 0.26 2.76
CA ASN A 399 10.56 -0.15 3.87
C ASN A 399 10.45 0.92 4.98
N GLU A 400 11.49 1.71 5.22
CA GLU A 400 11.51 2.66 6.33
C GLU A 400 10.70 3.93 6.01
N VAL A 401 10.69 4.34 4.72
CA VAL A 401 10.00 5.54 4.23
C VAL A 401 8.52 5.62 4.61
N VAL A 402 7.85 4.47 4.77
CA VAL A 402 6.43 4.42 5.13
C VAL A 402 6.17 5.00 6.53
N GLY A 403 7.14 4.84 7.43
CA GLY A 403 7.08 5.37 8.79
C GLY A 403 7.57 6.81 8.92
N PHE A 404 7.88 7.48 7.81
CA PHE A 404 8.38 8.85 7.83
C PHE A 404 7.25 9.88 7.96
N ALA A 405 7.62 11.07 8.45
CA ALA A 405 6.70 12.19 8.63
C ALA A 405 5.98 12.59 7.34
N GLN A 406 6.60 12.43 6.17
CA GLN A 406 5.97 12.76 4.87
C GLN A 406 4.70 11.93 4.62
N VAL A 407 4.70 10.66 5.01
CA VAL A 407 3.50 9.81 4.91
C VAL A 407 2.43 10.27 5.89
N SER A 408 2.81 10.56 7.14
CA SER A 408 1.87 11.10 8.14
C SER A 408 1.29 12.46 7.71
N LEU A 409 2.08 13.31 7.06
CA LEU A 409 1.64 14.58 6.49
C LEU A 409 0.70 14.38 5.30
N ALA A 410 0.94 13.38 4.44
CA ALA A 410 0.01 13.04 3.35
C ALA A 410 -1.35 12.59 3.91
N VAL A 411 -1.35 11.70 4.90
CA VAL A 411 -2.56 11.24 5.60
C VAL A 411 -3.30 12.41 6.25
N ARG A 412 -2.60 13.26 7.01
CA ARG A 412 -3.22 14.41 7.69
C ARG A 412 -3.78 15.44 6.72
N ARG A 413 -3.13 15.66 5.57
CA ARG A 413 -3.67 16.52 4.50
C ARG A 413 -4.96 15.95 3.92
N ALA A 414 -4.99 14.65 3.64
CA ALA A 414 -6.18 13.98 3.13
C ALA A 414 -7.39 14.17 4.07
N PHE A 415 -7.21 13.98 5.38
CA PHE A 415 -8.28 14.23 6.35
C PHE A 415 -8.72 15.70 6.38
N ARG A 416 -7.76 16.63 6.41
CA ARG A 416 -8.06 18.05 6.51
C ARG A 416 -8.81 18.59 5.29
N GLU A 417 -8.41 18.15 4.10
CA GLU A 417 -9.07 18.54 2.84
C GLU A 417 -10.45 17.90 2.71
N ALA A 418 -10.67 16.71 3.28
CA ALA A 418 -11.98 16.09 3.37
C ALA A 418 -12.93 16.84 4.32
N GLU A 419 -12.41 17.37 5.44
CA GLU A 419 -13.18 18.08 6.45
C GLU A 419 -13.57 19.51 6.01
N LEU A 420 -12.64 20.26 5.40
CA LEU A 420 -12.82 21.68 5.11
C LEU A 420 -13.52 21.96 3.76
N GLY A 421 -13.69 20.95 2.91
CA GLY A 421 -13.70 21.18 1.46
C GLY A 421 -12.32 21.70 1.02
N ALA A 422 -11.95 21.59 -0.26
CA ALA A 422 -10.62 22.03 -0.71
C ALA A 422 -10.38 23.56 -0.54
N ALA A 423 -11.41 24.31 -0.13
CA ALA A 423 -11.34 25.73 0.20
C ALA A 423 -10.64 25.97 1.55
N ARG A 424 -9.31 26.13 1.50
CA ARG A 424 -8.41 26.80 2.50
C ARG A 424 -7.22 25.96 2.96
N PHE A 425 -6.50 25.34 2.03
CA PHE A 425 -5.09 25.02 2.28
C PHE A 425 -4.15 25.72 1.30
N LYS A 426 -3.90 27.00 1.54
CA LYS A 426 -2.60 27.59 1.19
C LYS A 426 -1.66 27.28 2.36
N PRO A 427 -0.58 26.50 2.19
CA PRO A 427 0.51 26.56 3.14
C PRO A 427 1.06 27.99 3.09
N GLY A 428 0.56 28.88 3.96
CA GLY A 428 1.21 30.17 4.20
C GLY A 428 2.53 29.91 4.91
N LEU A 429 3.63 30.62 4.67
CA LEU A 429 3.88 31.81 3.86
C LEU A 429 5.18 31.56 3.09
N ASP A 430 5.25 32.05 1.85
CA ASP A 430 6.48 32.60 1.32
C ASP A 430 7.03 33.59 2.34
N VAL A 431 8.10 33.21 3.01
CA VAL A 431 9.01 34.15 3.66
C VAL A 431 10.36 33.90 3.02
N GLU A 432 10.70 34.87 2.17
CA GLU A 432 11.99 35.26 1.59
C GLU A 432 13.09 34.17 1.45
#